data_AF-A0ABD7ILJ8-F1
#
_entry.id   AF-A0ABD7ILJ8-F1
#
_cell.length_a   1.000
_cell.length_b   1.000
_cell.length_c   1.000
_cell.angle_alpha   90.00
_cell.angle_beta   90.00
_cell.angle_gamma   90.00
#
_symmetry.space_group_name_H-M   'P 1'
#
loop_
_entity.id
_entity.type
_entity.pdbx_description
1 polymer ?
#
loop_
_entity_poly.entity_id
_entity_poly.type
_entity_poly.pdbx_seq_one_letter_code
_entity_poly.pdbx_strand_id
1 'polypeptide(L)'
;MNKNDEIKMMIEHPEYIIHAEKIGIEKRIKQKKLDAGEVKTAMIDTAKSQGKGLVSDILNGKWGDLILDVVETGDHFKTRLDDMKKVMLLAEYLQKVDNQEQGLLKLTDLITDPYGLSIYSKIVSILSDSPADDDLLSLMSEYLKKLTEEDDLSKIFSQTKSILSLIDKSSPQALVLLKNTAVWPLVPNPSVGITVSGKVQGDNTKLVASAFSKVPKFKKFSLTSLQMAIVDLETNGLAEFVSGTLQGDNQKTVCAERPTDTGKMLLESI
;
A
#
# COMPACT_ATOMS: atom_id res chain seq x y z
N MET A 1 -1.82 -8.81 -29.44
CA MET A 1 -2.11 -7.50 -28.83
C MET A 1 -0.77 -6.86 -28.52
N ASN A 2 -0.55 -5.57 -28.82
CA ASN A 2 0.70 -4.92 -28.45
C ASN A 2 0.70 -4.56 -26.95
N LYS A 3 1.87 -4.28 -26.35
CA LYS A 3 2.00 -3.99 -24.92
C LYS A 3 1.17 -2.79 -24.46
N ASN A 4 0.99 -1.79 -25.31
CA ASN A 4 0.25 -0.57 -24.98
C ASN A 4 -1.26 -0.82 -24.90
N ASP A 5 -1.82 -1.55 -25.87
CA ASP A 5 -3.24 -1.92 -25.90
C ASP A 5 -3.60 -2.80 -24.69
N GLU A 6 -2.67 -3.68 -24.31
CA GLU A 6 -2.83 -4.54 -23.13
C GLU A 6 -2.88 -3.76 -21.82
N ILE A 7 -1.91 -2.86 -21.60
CA ILE A 7 -1.89 -2.00 -20.41
C ILE A 7 -3.14 -1.11 -20.36
N LYS A 8 -3.56 -0.56 -21.50
CA LYS A 8 -4.76 0.28 -21.57
C LYS A 8 -6.01 -0.49 -21.17
N MET A 9 -6.18 -1.72 -21.67
CA MET A 9 -7.29 -2.58 -21.24
C MET A 9 -7.22 -2.92 -19.75
N MET A 10 -6.03 -3.12 -19.18
CA MET A 10 -5.89 -3.38 -17.74
C MET A 10 -6.30 -2.17 -16.89
N ILE A 11 -6.01 -0.96 -17.35
CA ILE A 11 -6.41 0.27 -16.67
C ILE A 11 -7.93 0.46 -16.73
N GLU A 12 -8.53 0.27 -17.92
CA GLU A 12 -9.97 0.49 -18.13
C GLU A 12 -10.83 -0.64 -17.52
N HIS A 13 -10.30 -1.86 -17.51
CA HIS A 13 -11.06 -3.11 -17.35
C HIS A 13 -10.23 -4.24 -16.69
N PRO A 14 -9.67 -4.02 -15.48
CA PRO A 14 -8.76 -4.98 -14.83
C PRO A 14 -9.41 -6.35 -14.58
N GLU A 15 -10.72 -6.38 -14.29
CA GLU A 15 -11.49 -7.59 -14.07
C GLU A 15 -11.57 -8.51 -15.29
N TYR A 16 -11.54 -7.97 -16.51
CA TYR A 16 -11.68 -8.76 -17.73
C TYR A 16 -10.43 -9.60 -18.00
N ILE A 17 -9.24 -9.03 -17.79
CA ILE A 17 -7.98 -9.76 -17.98
C ILE A 17 -7.85 -10.85 -16.92
N ILE A 18 -8.12 -10.52 -15.65
CA ILE A 18 -8.11 -11.50 -14.54
C ILE A 18 -9.11 -12.63 -14.82
N HIS A 19 -10.30 -12.29 -15.29
CA HIS A 19 -11.33 -13.28 -15.55
C HIS A 19 -10.99 -14.18 -16.75
N ALA A 20 -10.43 -13.62 -17.83
CA ALA A 20 -9.99 -14.38 -19.00
C ALA A 20 -8.89 -15.40 -18.65
N GLU A 21 -7.88 -14.98 -17.88
CA GLU A 21 -6.80 -15.86 -17.42
C GLU A 21 -7.32 -16.97 -16.51
N LYS A 22 -8.22 -16.62 -15.58
CA LYS A 22 -8.91 -17.59 -14.72
C LYS A 22 -9.67 -18.64 -15.54
N ILE A 23 -10.45 -18.22 -16.54
CA ILE A 23 -11.19 -19.14 -17.44
C ILE A 23 -10.21 -20.06 -18.19
N GLY A 24 -9.07 -19.53 -18.64
CA GLY A 24 -8.02 -20.29 -19.30
C GLY A 24 -7.42 -21.39 -18.41
N ILE A 25 -7.06 -21.05 -17.16
CA ILE A 25 -6.59 -22.02 -16.17
C ILE A 25 -7.67 -23.06 -15.87
N GLU A 26 -8.91 -22.64 -15.59
CA GLU A 26 -10.01 -23.56 -15.30
C GLU A 26 -10.29 -24.54 -16.45
N LYS A 27 -10.18 -24.06 -17.69
CA LYS A 27 -10.35 -24.89 -18.89
C LYS A 27 -9.23 -25.94 -19.00
N ARG A 28 -7.97 -25.55 -18.76
CA ARG A 28 -6.81 -26.48 -18.74
C ARG A 28 -6.95 -27.53 -17.64
N ILE A 29 -7.38 -27.14 -16.44
CA ILE A 29 -7.69 -28.07 -15.33
C ILE A 29 -8.80 -29.05 -15.73
N LYS A 30 -9.90 -28.56 -16.32
CA LYS A 30 -11.03 -29.40 -16.78
C LYS A 30 -10.64 -30.33 -17.93
N GLN A 31 -9.68 -29.94 -18.77
CA GLN A 31 -9.15 -30.76 -19.87
C GLN A 31 -8.26 -31.90 -19.38
N LYS A 32 -7.48 -31.72 -18.31
CA LYS A 32 -6.73 -32.80 -17.63
C LYS A 32 -7.63 -33.73 -16.78
N LYS A 33 -8.90 -33.94 -17.20
CA LYS A 33 -9.98 -34.63 -16.48
C LYS A 33 -9.49 -35.87 -15.71
N LEU A 34 -9.83 -35.90 -14.42
CA LEU A 34 -9.47 -36.87 -13.39
C LEU A 34 -9.94 -38.29 -13.69
N ASP A 35 -9.02 -39.26 -13.70
CA ASP A 35 -9.33 -40.57 -13.12
C ASP A 35 -9.12 -40.46 -11.61
N ALA A 36 -10.23 -40.33 -10.89
CA ALA A 36 -10.26 -40.17 -9.42
C ALA A 36 -9.64 -41.38 -8.68
N GLY A 37 -9.47 -42.52 -9.36
CA GLY A 37 -8.85 -43.73 -8.83
C GLY A 37 -7.33 -43.65 -8.64
N GLU A 38 -6.60 -42.89 -9.46
CA GLU A 38 -5.13 -42.86 -9.44
C GLU A 38 -4.53 -41.88 -8.40
N VAL A 39 -5.26 -40.83 -8.04
CA VAL A 39 -4.77 -39.81 -7.10
C VAL A 39 -4.64 -40.39 -5.69
N LYS A 40 -5.51 -41.35 -5.34
CA LYS A 40 -5.58 -41.95 -4.02
C LYS A 40 -4.45 -42.96 -3.76
N THR A 41 -4.04 -43.73 -4.77
CA THR A 41 -2.92 -44.67 -4.68
C THR A 41 -1.57 -43.95 -4.61
N ALA A 42 -1.37 -42.89 -5.41
CA ALA A 42 -0.16 -42.08 -5.33
C ALA A 42 0.01 -41.36 -3.98
N MET A 43 -1.09 -40.89 -3.35
CA MET A 43 -1.01 -40.21 -2.04
C MET A 43 -0.73 -41.15 -0.86
N ILE A 44 -1.10 -42.43 -0.93
CA ILE A 44 -0.97 -43.36 0.19
C ILE A 44 0.46 -43.92 0.31
N ASP A 45 1.15 -44.16 -0.80
CA ASP A 45 2.53 -44.70 -0.79
C ASP A 45 3.59 -43.65 -0.45
N THR A 46 3.40 -42.39 -0.86
CA THR A 46 4.39 -41.31 -0.65
C THR A 46 4.34 -40.66 0.75
N ALA A 47 3.25 -40.88 1.52
CA ALA A 47 3.09 -40.30 2.85
C ALA A 47 4.07 -40.88 3.91
N LYS A 48 4.79 -41.97 3.58
CA LYS A 48 5.74 -42.62 4.51
C LYS A 48 7.21 -42.23 4.33
N SER A 49 7.62 -41.48 3.30
CA SER A 49 9.02 -41.03 3.18
C SER A 49 9.24 -39.71 2.43
N GLN A 50 9.81 -38.74 3.15
CA GLN A 50 10.63 -37.60 2.68
C GLN A 50 9.96 -36.48 1.86
N GLY A 51 9.84 -35.29 2.48
CA GLY A 51 9.28 -34.08 1.87
C GLY A 51 9.97 -33.54 0.61
N LYS A 52 11.23 -33.90 0.33
CA LYS A 52 11.89 -33.58 -0.95
C LYS A 52 11.47 -34.50 -2.11
N GLY A 53 11.20 -35.78 -1.82
CA GLY A 53 10.68 -36.75 -2.80
C GLY A 53 9.26 -36.44 -3.22
N LEU A 54 8.41 -36.01 -2.27
CA LEU A 54 7.04 -35.55 -2.55
C LEU A 54 6.97 -34.41 -3.55
N VAL A 55 7.84 -33.39 -3.44
CA VAL A 55 7.85 -32.26 -4.38
C VAL A 55 8.29 -32.70 -5.78
N SER A 56 9.34 -33.53 -5.88
CA SER A 56 9.77 -34.07 -7.17
C SER A 56 8.71 -34.98 -7.80
N ASP A 57 8.01 -35.79 -7.01
CA ASP A 57 6.98 -36.71 -7.50
C ASP A 57 5.73 -35.98 -7.99
N ILE A 58 5.38 -34.85 -7.35
CA ILE A 58 4.28 -33.98 -7.80
C ILE A 58 4.65 -33.25 -9.09
N LEU A 59 5.87 -32.71 -9.19
CA LEU A 59 6.36 -32.01 -10.39
C LEU A 59 6.59 -32.96 -11.58
N ASN A 60 7.03 -34.19 -11.32
CA ASN A 60 7.19 -35.23 -12.35
C ASN A 60 5.87 -35.97 -12.63
N GLY A 61 4.84 -35.75 -11.81
CA GLY A 61 3.53 -36.35 -11.94
C GLY A 61 2.62 -35.59 -12.90
N LYS A 62 1.43 -36.16 -13.16
CA LYS A 62 0.41 -35.61 -14.10
C LYS A 62 -0.02 -34.16 -13.89
N TRP A 63 0.27 -33.59 -12.71
CA TRP A 63 -0.09 -32.23 -12.30
C TRP A 63 1.06 -31.23 -12.37
N GLY A 64 2.31 -31.68 -12.55
CA GLY A 64 3.49 -30.80 -12.53
C GLY A 64 3.40 -29.63 -13.49
N ASP A 65 3.08 -29.90 -14.76
CA ASP A 65 2.93 -28.81 -15.76
C ASP A 65 1.83 -27.82 -15.40
N LEU A 66 0.73 -28.26 -14.75
CA LEU A 66 -0.34 -27.34 -14.36
C LEU A 66 0.08 -26.44 -13.19
N ILE A 67 0.94 -26.94 -12.30
CA ILE A 67 1.50 -26.14 -11.19
C ILE A 67 2.46 -25.09 -11.75
N LEU A 68 3.34 -25.48 -12.68
CA LEU A 68 4.24 -24.56 -13.37
C LEU A 68 3.45 -23.52 -14.16
N ASP A 69 2.41 -23.93 -14.91
CA ASP A 69 1.50 -23.02 -15.61
C ASP A 69 0.86 -21.98 -14.68
N VAL A 70 0.41 -22.39 -13.48
CA VAL A 70 -0.19 -21.47 -12.49
C VAL A 70 0.85 -20.48 -11.96
N VAL A 71 2.07 -20.95 -11.68
CA VAL A 71 3.18 -20.09 -11.24
C VAL A 71 3.56 -19.08 -12.32
N GLU A 72 3.80 -19.54 -13.55
CA GLU A 72 4.14 -18.69 -14.69
C GLU A 72 3.03 -17.68 -15.01
N THR A 73 1.76 -18.11 -14.95
CA THR A 73 0.62 -17.20 -15.14
C THR A 73 0.58 -16.14 -14.02
N GLY A 74 0.87 -16.53 -12.78
CA GLY A 74 0.97 -15.63 -11.64
C GLY A 74 2.07 -14.57 -11.80
N ASP A 75 3.28 -14.99 -12.17
CA ASP A 75 4.43 -14.10 -12.38
C ASP A 75 4.21 -13.14 -13.56
N HIS A 76 3.64 -13.65 -14.65
CA HIS A 76 3.29 -12.85 -15.80
C HIS A 76 2.21 -11.82 -15.47
N PHE A 77 1.19 -12.20 -14.71
CA PHE A 77 0.14 -11.29 -14.26
C PHE A 77 0.69 -10.22 -13.31
N LYS A 78 1.56 -10.60 -12.36
CA LYS A 78 2.26 -9.65 -11.48
C LYS A 78 3.07 -8.63 -12.28
N THR A 79 3.87 -9.10 -13.24
CA THR A 79 4.70 -8.22 -14.10
C THR A 79 3.85 -7.19 -14.83
N ARG A 80 2.69 -7.60 -15.37
CA ARG A 80 1.75 -6.71 -16.06
C ARG A 80 1.08 -5.71 -15.14
N LEU A 81 0.65 -6.15 -13.95
CA LEU A 81 0.11 -5.26 -12.92
C LEU A 81 1.14 -4.22 -12.48
N ASP A 82 2.39 -4.63 -12.31
CA ASP A 82 3.49 -3.72 -11.95
C ASP A 82 3.73 -2.69 -13.05
N ASP A 83 3.75 -3.11 -14.31
CA ASP A 83 3.89 -2.20 -15.45
C ASP A 83 2.70 -1.23 -15.58
N MET A 84 1.48 -1.71 -15.36
CA MET A 84 0.28 -0.88 -15.32
C MET A 84 0.39 0.21 -14.24
N LYS A 85 0.75 -0.16 -13.01
CA LYS A 85 0.90 0.79 -11.90
C LYS A 85 1.99 1.83 -12.14
N LYS A 86 3.11 1.43 -12.75
CA LYS A 86 4.17 2.38 -13.18
C LYS A 86 3.61 3.38 -14.18
N VAL A 87 2.87 2.93 -15.19
CA VAL A 87 2.24 3.82 -16.18
C VAL A 87 1.24 4.75 -15.52
N MET A 88 0.40 4.26 -14.61
CA MET A 88 -0.54 5.10 -13.85
C MET A 88 0.18 6.15 -13.00
N LEU A 89 1.29 5.79 -12.32
CA LEU A 89 2.09 6.72 -11.53
C LEU A 89 2.64 7.85 -12.39
N LEU A 90 3.24 7.51 -13.53
CA LEU A 90 3.83 8.48 -14.43
C LEU A 90 2.77 9.36 -15.10
N ALA A 91 1.61 8.79 -15.47
CA ALA A 91 0.50 9.55 -16.01
C ALA A 91 -0.06 10.57 -14.99
N GLU A 92 -0.27 10.13 -13.75
CA GLU A 92 -0.73 10.97 -12.64
C GLU A 92 0.28 12.09 -12.32
N TYR A 93 1.58 11.77 -12.33
CA TYR A 93 2.65 12.76 -12.23
C TYR A 93 2.58 13.81 -13.35
N LEU A 94 2.44 13.38 -14.61
CA LEU A 94 2.42 14.27 -15.76
C LEU A 94 1.19 15.21 -15.80
N GLN A 95 0.10 14.81 -15.13
CA GLN A 95 -1.06 15.70 -14.96
C GLN A 95 -0.81 16.80 -13.91
N LYS A 96 0.14 16.58 -13.00
CA LYS A 96 0.46 17.48 -11.88
C LYS A 96 1.58 18.47 -12.18
N VAL A 97 2.34 18.27 -13.26
CA VAL A 97 3.41 19.20 -13.71
C VAL A 97 2.86 20.23 -14.69
N ASP A 98 3.38 21.46 -14.64
CA ASP A 98 2.90 22.56 -15.48
C ASP A 98 3.22 22.37 -16.97
N ASN A 99 4.36 21.73 -17.26
CA ASN A 99 4.81 21.40 -18.61
C ASN A 99 5.22 19.93 -18.69
N GLN A 100 4.48 19.16 -19.50
CA GLN A 100 4.66 17.70 -19.62
C GLN A 100 6.00 17.31 -20.25
N GLU A 101 6.48 18.07 -21.24
CA GLU A 101 7.77 17.82 -21.89
C GLU A 101 8.92 18.03 -20.89
N GLN A 102 8.88 19.14 -20.15
CA GLN A 102 9.85 19.38 -19.08
C GLN A 102 9.74 18.36 -17.95
N GLY A 103 8.53 17.93 -17.60
CA GLY A 103 8.31 16.86 -16.62
C GLY A 103 8.94 15.53 -17.04
N LEU A 104 8.82 15.15 -18.32
CA LEU A 104 9.48 13.96 -18.87
C LEU A 104 11.01 14.08 -18.84
N LEU A 105 11.57 15.25 -19.14
CA LEU A 105 13.01 15.48 -19.04
C LEU A 105 13.49 15.34 -17.59
N LYS A 106 12.81 15.98 -16.64
CA LYS A 106 13.15 15.87 -15.21
C LYS A 106 12.99 14.45 -14.66
N LEU A 107 11.99 13.70 -15.12
CA LEU A 107 11.87 12.26 -14.81
C LEU A 107 13.06 11.48 -15.36
N THR A 108 13.51 11.80 -16.58
CA THR A 108 14.67 11.16 -17.20
C THR A 108 15.93 11.44 -16.38
N ASP A 109 16.13 12.68 -15.94
CA ASP A 109 17.24 13.07 -15.08
C ASP A 109 17.18 12.30 -13.74
N LEU A 110 16.00 12.21 -13.11
CA LEU A 110 15.79 11.46 -11.87
C LEU A 110 16.16 9.97 -12.02
N ILE A 111 15.70 9.28 -13.07
CA ILE A 111 15.96 7.83 -13.23
C ILE A 111 17.37 7.51 -13.73
N THR A 112 18.11 8.50 -14.23
CA THR A 112 19.50 8.35 -14.68
C THR A 112 20.52 8.78 -13.62
N ASP A 113 20.10 9.51 -12.58
CA ASP A 113 20.87 9.72 -11.36
C ASP A 113 20.87 8.46 -10.46
N PRO A 114 22.01 8.04 -9.88
CA PRO A 114 22.04 6.85 -9.00
C PRO A 114 21.17 6.95 -7.75
N TYR A 115 21.08 8.14 -7.11
CA TYR A 115 20.22 8.34 -5.95
C TYR A 115 18.75 8.40 -6.36
N GLY A 116 18.47 9.15 -7.44
CA GLY A 116 17.14 9.26 -8.04
C GLY A 116 16.57 7.91 -8.50
N LEU A 117 17.38 7.06 -9.15
CA LEU A 117 17.00 5.71 -9.55
C LEU A 117 16.67 4.84 -8.33
N SER A 118 17.46 4.94 -7.26
CA SER A 118 17.20 4.19 -6.02
C SER A 118 15.90 4.64 -5.35
N ILE A 119 15.64 5.95 -5.32
CA ILE A 119 14.40 6.54 -4.81
C ILE A 119 13.20 6.08 -5.65
N TYR A 120 13.29 6.24 -6.98
CA TYR A 120 12.25 5.82 -7.93
C TYR A 120 11.94 4.33 -7.80
N SER A 121 12.96 3.48 -7.71
CA SER A 121 12.79 2.03 -7.54
C SER A 121 12.04 1.70 -6.24
N LYS A 122 12.29 2.46 -5.17
CA LYS A 122 11.56 2.29 -3.90
C LYS A 122 10.09 2.71 -4.03
N ILE A 123 9.80 3.81 -4.73
CA ILE A 123 8.42 4.24 -5.02
C ILE A 123 7.67 3.15 -5.80
N VAL A 124 8.28 2.60 -6.84
CA VAL A 124 7.69 1.53 -7.65
C VAL A 124 7.44 0.28 -6.79
N SER A 125 8.39 -0.11 -5.94
CA SER A 125 8.21 -1.25 -5.01
C SER A 125 6.99 -1.08 -4.11
N ILE A 126 6.81 0.10 -3.50
CA ILE A 126 5.67 0.40 -2.61
C ILE A 126 4.33 0.23 -3.35
N LEU A 127 4.26 0.68 -4.61
CA LEU A 127 3.07 0.49 -5.45
C LEU A 127 2.88 -0.96 -5.86
N SER A 128 3.96 -1.69 -6.17
CA SER A 128 3.92 -3.10 -6.55
C SER A 128 3.39 -3.99 -5.42
N ASP A 129 3.72 -3.68 -4.17
CA ASP A 129 3.38 -4.49 -3.00
C ASP A 129 1.94 -4.31 -2.49
N SER A 130 1.21 -3.32 -3.01
CA SER A 130 -0.19 -3.02 -2.65
C SER A 130 -1.16 -3.26 -3.81
N PRO A 131 -2.46 -3.52 -3.58
CA PRO A 131 -3.47 -3.39 -4.64
C PRO A 131 -3.44 -1.98 -5.25
N ALA A 132 -3.99 -1.80 -6.47
CA ALA A 132 -4.10 -0.47 -7.07
C ALA A 132 -5.01 0.42 -6.19
N ASP A 133 -4.40 1.27 -5.38
CA ASP A 133 -5.02 2.20 -4.44
C ASP A 133 -4.77 3.62 -4.95
N ASP A 134 -5.85 4.31 -5.34
CA ASP A 134 -5.79 5.67 -5.91
C ASP A 134 -5.24 6.69 -4.91
N ASP A 135 -5.52 6.52 -3.61
CA ASP A 135 -5.03 7.42 -2.56
C ASP A 135 -3.49 7.28 -2.45
N LEU A 136 -2.95 6.05 -2.49
CA LEU A 136 -1.51 5.80 -2.51
C LEU A 136 -0.84 6.24 -3.81
N LEU A 137 -1.50 6.02 -4.97
CA LEU A 137 -1.00 6.47 -6.27
C LEU A 137 -0.88 8.00 -6.34
N SER A 138 -1.90 8.73 -5.86
CA SER A 138 -1.86 10.18 -5.79
C SER A 138 -0.73 10.66 -4.86
N LEU A 139 -0.53 9.97 -3.74
CA LEU A 139 0.56 10.29 -2.80
C LEU A 139 1.93 10.13 -3.46
N MET A 140 2.16 9.00 -4.14
CA MET A 140 3.43 8.69 -4.77
C MET A 140 3.75 9.62 -5.95
N SER A 141 2.74 10.02 -6.72
CA SER A 141 2.91 10.98 -7.82
C SER A 141 3.21 12.40 -7.33
N GLU A 142 2.57 12.86 -6.24
CA GLU A 142 2.90 14.14 -5.60
C GLU A 142 4.32 14.14 -5.05
N TYR A 143 4.73 13.03 -4.42
CA TYR A 143 6.10 12.89 -3.93
C TYR A 143 7.12 12.86 -5.07
N LEU A 144 6.81 12.15 -6.17
CA LEU A 144 7.62 12.13 -7.38
C LEU A 144 7.76 13.53 -7.99
N LYS A 145 6.70 14.34 -7.98
CA LYS A 145 6.76 15.75 -8.39
C LYS A 145 7.78 16.54 -7.57
N LYS A 146 7.68 16.50 -6.25
CA LYS A 146 8.64 17.18 -5.35
C LYS A 146 10.08 16.75 -5.67
N LEU A 147 10.33 15.45 -5.82
CA LEU A 147 11.66 14.93 -6.14
C LEU A 147 12.23 15.44 -7.47
N THR A 148 11.39 15.60 -8.50
CA THR A 148 11.84 16.16 -9.79
C THR A 148 12.08 17.67 -9.77
N GLU A 149 11.76 18.34 -8.67
CA GLU A 149 12.01 19.77 -8.45
C GLU A 149 13.26 20.02 -7.60
N GLU A 150 13.89 18.96 -7.08
CA GLU A 150 15.07 19.04 -6.22
C GLU A 150 16.37 19.13 -7.04
N ASP A 151 17.20 20.13 -6.71
CA ASP A 151 18.45 20.38 -7.43
C ASP A 151 19.57 19.38 -7.07
N ASP A 152 19.53 18.80 -5.86
CA ASP A 152 20.59 17.91 -5.34
C ASP A 152 20.02 16.73 -4.55
N LEU A 153 19.74 15.66 -5.30
CA LEU A 153 19.21 14.40 -4.76
C LEU A 153 20.12 13.76 -3.70
N SER A 154 21.43 13.99 -3.77
CA SER A 154 22.39 13.40 -2.84
C SER A 154 22.20 13.92 -1.40
N LYS A 155 21.81 15.20 -1.26
CA LYS A 155 21.56 15.84 0.04
C LYS A 155 20.29 15.33 0.69
N ILE A 156 19.23 15.13 -0.09
CA ILE A 156 17.93 14.72 0.43
C ILE A 156 17.78 13.20 0.54
N PHE A 157 18.63 12.42 -0.13
CA PHE A 157 18.52 10.96 -0.26
C PHE A 157 18.22 10.23 1.05
N SER A 158 18.96 10.52 2.13
CA SER A 158 18.78 9.86 3.43
C SER A 158 17.43 10.16 4.06
N GLN A 159 16.98 11.41 3.97
CA GLN A 159 15.67 11.84 4.45
C GLN A 159 14.57 11.22 3.59
N THR A 160 14.71 11.28 2.26
CA THR A 160 13.78 10.68 1.29
C THR A 160 13.60 9.19 1.52
N LYS A 161 14.69 8.45 1.77
CA LYS A 161 14.64 7.02 2.06
C LYS A 161 13.91 6.73 3.37
N SER A 162 14.09 7.59 4.37
CA SER A 162 13.41 7.48 5.66
C SER A 162 11.91 7.72 5.51
N ILE A 163 11.52 8.77 4.78
CA ILE A 163 10.12 9.08 4.44
C ILE A 163 9.47 7.92 3.68
N LEU A 164 10.11 7.43 2.61
CA LEU A 164 9.58 6.29 1.84
C LEU A 164 9.46 5.03 2.69
N SER A 165 10.35 4.82 3.66
CA SER A 165 10.24 3.68 4.58
C SER A 165 9.09 3.84 5.57
N LEU A 166 8.74 5.08 5.96
CA LEU A 166 7.56 5.35 6.79
C LEU A 166 6.27 5.15 5.99
N ILE A 167 6.24 5.61 4.74
CA ILE A 167 5.12 5.38 3.82
C ILE A 167 4.89 3.88 3.62
N ASP A 168 5.94 3.13 3.29
CA ASP A 168 5.90 1.68 3.07
C ASP A 168 5.39 0.88 4.28
N LYS A 169 5.69 1.34 5.50
CA LYS A 169 5.23 0.72 6.74
C LYS A 169 3.81 1.13 7.15
N SER A 170 3.27 2.17 6.53
CA SER A 170 1.95 2.71 6.86
C SER A 170 0.92 2.19 5.87
N SER A 171 -0.24 1.82 6.38
CA SER A 171 -1.40 1.53 5.55
C SER A 171 -1.84 2.77 4.76
N PRO A 172 -2.38 2.60 3.54
CA PRO A 172 -2.92 3.72 2.77
C PRO A 172 -3.96 4.54 3.55
N GLN A 173 -4.80 3.87 4.35
CA GLN A 173 -5.81 4.53 5.18
C GLN A 173 -5.19 5.40 6.28
N ALA A 174 -4.11 4.95 6.93
CA ALA A 174 -3.37 5.75 7.90
C ALA A 174 -2.79 7.01 7.23
N LEU A 175 -2.20 6.88 6.05
CA LEU A 175 -1.66 8.00 5.28
C LEU A 175 -2.75 9.00 4.86
N VAL A 176 -3.94 8.52 4.48
CA VAL A 176 -5.10 9.38 4.20
C VAL A 176 -5.53 10.15 5.45
N LEU A 177 -5.58 9.50 6.63
CA LEU A 177 -5.87 10.18 7.89
C LEU A 177 -4.81 11.24 8.17
N LEU A 178 -3.52 10.90 8.06
CA LEU A 178 -2.40 11.81 8.29
C LEU A 178 -2.42 13.01 7.34
N LYS A 179 -2.68 12.84 6.04
CA LYS A 179 -2.78 13.96 5.09
C LYS A 179 -3.91 14.95 5.43
N ASN A 180 -4.85 14.54 6.28
CA ASN A 180 -6.07 15.29 6.61
C ASN A 180 -6.12 15.74 8.08
N THR A 181 -4.98 16.08 8.69
CA THR A 181 -4.88 16.57 10.07
C THR A 181 -5.77 17.76 10.39
N ALA A 182 -5.99 18.65 9.40
CA ALA A 182 -6.77 19.87 9.57
C ALA A 182 -8.24 19.62 9.97
N VAL A 183 -8.75 18.41 9.75
CA VAL A 183 -10.12 18.02 10.11
C VAL A 183 -10.18 16.98 11.23
N TRP A 184 -9.07 16.75 11.94
CA TRP A 184 -9.05 15.81 13.06
C TRP A 184 -9.93 16.33 14.21
N PRO A 185 -10.85 15.49 14.73
CA PRO A 185 -11.83 15.92 15.71
C PRO A 185 -11.24 15.95 17.12
N LEU A 186 -11.86 16.74 17.98
CA LEU A 186 -11.74 16.52 19.42
C LEU A 186 -12.39 15.18 19.78
N VAL A 187 -11.73 14.47 20.68
CA VAL A 187 -12.15 13.14 21.15
C VAL A 187 -12.74 13.29 22.56
N PRO A 188 -13.88 12.63 22.86
CA PRO A 188 -14.40 12.61 24.22
C PRO A 188 -13.34 12.11 25.21
N ASN A 189 -13.38 12.61 26.45
CA ASN A 189 -12.45 12.16 27.48
C ASN A 189 -12.64 10.66 27.73
N PRO A 190 -11.54 9.87 27.80
CA PRO A 190 -11.64 8.46 28.09
C PRO A 190 -12.19 8.22 29.49
N SER A 191 -12.97 7.16 29.66
CA SER A 191 -13.58 6.78 30.93
C SER A 191 -12.54 6.34 31.98
N VAL A 192 -11.39 5.84 31.52
CA VAL A 192 -10.24 5.47 32.33
C VAL A 192 -8.99 5.90 31.55
N GLY A 193 -8.14 6.75 32.14
CA GLY A 193 -6.94 7.21 31.45
C GLY A 193 -5.97 7.85 32.42
N ILE A 194 -4.71 7.38 32.40
CA ILE A 194 -3.60 8.07 33.06
C ILE A 194 -2.97 8.97 31.98
N THR A 195 -2.73 10.23 32.30
CA THR A 195 -1.95 11.11 31.42
C THR A 195 -0.53 11.20 31.97
N VAL A 196 0.47 10.92 31.14
CA VAL A 196 1.90 11.09 31.47
C VAL A 196 2.48 12.06 30.46
N SER A 197 3.00 13.20 30.94
CA SER A 197 3.56 14.26 30.08
C SER A 197 2.62 14.72 28.96
N GLY A 198 1.30 14.79 29.24
CA GLY A 198 0.27 15.17 28.26
C GLY A 198 -0.19 14.04 27.32
N LYS A 199 0.51 12.89 27.29
CA LYS A 199 0.10 11.71 26.51
C LYS A 199 -0.87 10.85 27.30
N VAL A 200 -2.02 10.53 26.69
CA VAL A 200 -3.02 9.64 27.28
C VAL A 200 -2.56 8.20 27.14
N GLN A 201 -2.54 7.46 28.24
CA GLN A 201 -2.13 6.06 28.28
C GLN A 201 -3.30 5.10 28.07
N GLY A 202 -2.99 3.89 27.60
CA GLY A 202 -3.96 2.83 27.34
C GLY A 202 -4.50 2.82 25.90
N ASP A 203 -5.21 1.76 25.53
CA ASP A 203 -5.82 1.63 24.20
C ASP A 203 -7.10 2.48 24.12
N ASN A 204 -6.95 3.65 23.49
CA ASN A 204 -8.05 4.57 23.20
C ASN A 204 -8.45 4.56 21.72
N THR A 205 -7.86 3.68 20.91
CA THR A 205 -7.97 3.71 19.45
C THR A 205 -9.41 3.59 18.96
N LYS A 206 -10.24 2.77 19.63
CA LYS A 206 -11.68 2.65 19.32
C LYS A 206 -12.46 3.93 19.60
N LEU A 207 -12.09 4.65 20.67
CA LEU A 207 -12.71 5.91 21.04
C LEU A 207 -12.34 7.01 20.03
N VAL A 208 -11.05 7.10 19.68
CA VAL A 208 -10.54 8.00 18.64
C VAL A 208 -11.22 7.69 17.31
N ALA A 209 -11.28 6.42 16.90
CA ALA A 209 -11.96 5.98 15.67
C ALA A 209 -13.44 6.39 15.65
N SER A 210 -14.12 6.29 16.79
CA SER A 210 -15.53 6.70 16.92
C SER A 210 -15.69 8.21 16.73
N ALA A 211 -14.73 9.04 17.17
CA ALA A 211 -14.74 10.47 16.89
C ALA A 211 -14.46 10.75 15.40
N PHE A 212 -13.44 10.12 14.82
CA PHE A 212 -13.08 10.26 13.41
C PHE A 212 -14.22 9.84 12.46
N SER A 213 -14.97 8.79 12.79
CA SER A 213 -16.10 8.30 11.98
C SER A 213 -17.22 9.34 11.78
N LYS A 214 -17.29 10.36 12.66
CA LYS A 214 -18.27 11.45 12.57
C LYS A 214 -17.83 12.55 11.61
N VAL A 215 -16.54 12.64 11.28
CA VAL A 215 -16.00 13.64 10.37
C VAL A 215 -16.43 13.31 8.94
N PRO A 216 -17.08 14.23 8.20
CA PRO A 216 -17.58 13.96 6.85
C PRO A 216 -16.55 13.34 5.89
N LYS A 217 -15.29 13.80 5.97
CA LYS A 217 -14.19 13.32 5.13
C LYS A 217 -13.81 11.85 5.34
N PHE A 218 -14.11 11.30 6.52
CA PHE A 218 -13.75 9.93 6.90
C PHE A 218 -14.95 8.97 6.92
N LYS A 219 -16.16 9.44 6.60
CA LYS A 219 -17.38 8.61 6.60
C LYS A 219 -17.35 7.43 5.63
N LYS A 220 -16.48 7.45 4.60
CA LYS A 220 -16.29 6.33 3.67
C LYS A 220 -15.69 5.10 4.33
N PHE A 221 -15.03 5.26 5.47
CA PHE A 221 -14.35 4.18 6.17
C PHE A 221 -15.23 3.54 7.26
N SER A 222 -15.13 2.22 7.40
CA SER A 222 -15.75 1.52 8.53
C SER A 222 -15.08 1.92 9.85
N LEU A 223 -15.79 1.79 10.98
CA LEU A 223 -15.21 2.06 12.30
C LEU A 223 -13.97 1.20 12.58
N THR A 224 -14.01 -0.08 12.21
CA THR A 224 -12.87 -1.00 12.37
C THR A 224 -11.68 -0.58 11.51
N SER A 225 -11.92 -0.17 10.26
CA SER A 225 -10.87 0.35 9.37
C SER A 225 -10.21 1.60 9.95
N LEU A 226 -11.01 2.54 10.48
CA LEU A 226 -10.49 3.73 11.15
C LEU A 226 -9.67 3.37 12.39
N GLN A 227 -10.15 2.42 13.20
CA GLN A 227 -9.41 1.97 14.38
C GLN A 227 -8.05 1.37 13.99
N MET A 228 -8.01 0.51 12.96
CA MET A 228 -6.75 -0.07 12.46
C MET A 228 -5.80 1.00 11.93
N ALA A 229 -6.31 2.00 11.19
CA ALA A 229 -5.51 3.12 10.71
C ALA A 229 -4.94 3.98 11.84
N ILE A 230 -5.68 4.18 12.93
CA ILE A 230 -5.19 4.89 14.13
C ILE A 230 -4.12 4.08 14.84
N VAL A 231 -4.33 2.77 15.06
CA VAL A 231 -3.31 1.87 15.63
C VAL A 231 -2.02 1.94 14.82
N ASP A 232 -2.14 1.93 13.50
CA ASP A 232 -1.02 2.00 12.57
C ASP A 232 -0.26 3.32 12.66
N LEU A 233 -0.97 4.47 12.70
CA LEU A 233 -0.36 5.78 12.94
C LEU A 233 0.39 5.86 14.27
N GLU A 234 -0.21 5.37 15.36
CA GLU A 234 0.40 5.41 16.69
C GLU A 234 1.60 4.44 16.78
N THR A 235 1.50 3.24 16.20
CA THR A 235 2.56 2.22 16.22
C THR A 235 3.78 2.66 15.42
N ASN A 236 3.56 3.31 14.27
CA ASN A 236 4.63 3.90 13.48
C ASN A 236 5.13 5.24 14.04
N GLY A 237 4.61 5.68 15.19
CA GLY A 237 5.01 6.92 15.85
C GLY A 237 4.71 8.17 15.03
N LEU A 238 3.68 8.13 14.16
CA LEU A 238 3.23 9.24 13.32
C LEU A 238 2.16 10.09 14.01
N ALA A 239 1.38 9.49 14.91
CA ALA A 239 0.39 10.19 15.71
C ALA A 239 0.48 9.77 17.17
N GLU A 240 -0.10 10.59 18.04
CA GLU A 240 -0.30 10.27 19.45
C GLU A 240 -1.59 10.88 20.00
N PHE A 241 -2.22 10.12 20.88
CA PHE A 241 -3.37 10.58 21.63
C PHE A 241 -2.95 11.40 22.86
N VAL A 242 -3.38 12.65 22.91
CA VAL A 242 -2.99 13.61 23.95
C VAL A 242 -4.17 14.24 24.64
N SER A 243 -3.95 14.69 25.87
CA SER A 243 -4.87 15.53 26.63
C SER A 243 -4.28 16.92 26.82
N GLY A 244 -5.15 17.92 26.78
CA GLY A 244 -4.78 19.32 26.99
C GLY A 244 -5.95 20.11 27.56
N THR A 245 -5.69 21.37 27.91
CA THR A 245 -6.70 22.27 28.47
C THR A 245 -6.98 23.38 27.47
N LEU A 246 -8.25 23.57 27.10
CA LEU A 246 -8.63 24.75 26.31
C LEU A 246 -8.56 25.99 27.21
N GLN A 247 -7.87 27.04 26.75
CA GLN A 247 -7.83 28.32 27.46
C GLN A 247 -9.18 29.05 27.32
N GLY A 248 -9.82 29.33 28.46
CA GLY A 248 -11.12 30.00 28.59
C GLY A 248 -11.68 29.88 30.02
N ASP A 249 -12.81 30.53 30.30
CA ASP A 249 -13.38 30.68 31.66
C ASP A 249 -13.69 29.35 32.40
N ASN A 250 -13.81 28.23 31.69
CA ASN A 250 -14.18 26.93 32.27
C ASN A 250 -13.12 25.82 32.11
N GLN A 251 -11.85 26.15 31.86
CA GLN A 251 -10.68 25.23 31.78
C GLN A 251 -11.04 23.75 31.54
N LYS A 252 -11.57 23.45 30.35
CA LYS A 252 -12.06 22.11 30.04
C LYS A 252 -10.91 21.26 29.52
N THR A 253 -10.66 20.12 30.18
CA THR A 253 -9.77 19.08 29.65
C THR A 253 -10.41 18.50 28.40
N VAL A 254 -9.66 18.52 27.30
CA VAL A 254 -10.01 17.92 26.02
C VAL A 254 -8.95 16.91 25.61
N CYS A 255 -9.36 15.88 24.89
CA CYS A 255 -8.45 14.94 24.27
C CYS A 255 -8.50 15.08 22.75
N ALA A 256 -7.38 14.81 22.09
CA ALA A 256 -7.29 14.84 20.64
C ALA A 256 -6.16 13.93 20.18
N GLU A 257 -6.32 13.39 18.97
CA GLU A 257 -5.20 12.83 18.23
C GLU A 257 -4.37 13.99 17.67
N ARG A 258 -3.04 13.88 17.69
CA ARG A 258 -2.17 14.85 17.01
C ARG A 258 -1.00 14.17 16.31
N PRO A 259 -0.47 14.76 15.23
CA PRO A 259 0.76 14.27 14.63
C PRO A 259 1.94 14.48 15.57
N THR A 260 2.82 13.49 15.64
CA THR A 260 4.15 13.62 16.26
C THR A 260 5.07 14.45 15.35
N ASP A 261 6.31 14.72 15.78
CA ASP A 261 7.27 15.40 14.90
C ASP A 261 7.64 14.55 13.69
N THR A 262 7.73 13.22 13.84
CA THR A 262 7.86 12.29 12.70
C THR A 262 6.65 12.37 11.77
N GLY A 263 5.44 12.43 12.33
CA GLY A 263 4.20 12.59 11.56
C GLY A 263 4.14 13.90 10.79
N LYS A 264 4.59 15.01 11.37
CA LYS A 264 4.68 16.31 10.70
C LYS A 264 5.72 16.30 9.59
N MET A 265 6.91 15.73 9.84
CA MET A 265 7.95 15.58 8.82
C MET A 265 7.43 14.79 7.61
N LEU A 266 6.68 13.71 7.86
CA LEU A 266 6.03 12.96 6.78
C LEU A 266 4.96 13.81 6.08
N LEU A 267 4.11 14.52 6.83
CA LEU A 267 3.06 15.38 6.29
C LEU A 267 3.59 16.50 5.37
N GLU A 268 4.69 17.15 5.74
CA GLU A 268 5.36 18.16 4.92
C GLU A 268 5.93 17.57 3.61
N SER A 269 6.26 16.29 3.66
CA SER A 269 6.82 15.55 2.53
C SER A 269 5.74 15.08 1.56
N ILE A 270 4.48 14.93 1.98
CA ILE A 270 3.36 14.44 1.15
C ILE A 270 2.27 15.49 0.87
#